data_AF-A0A5E5BYD5-F1
#
_entry.id   AF-A0A5E5BYD5-F1
#
_cell.length_a   1.000
_cell.length_b   1.000
_cell.length_c   1.000
_cell.angle_alpha   90.00
_cell.angle_beta   90.00
_cell.angle_gamma   90.00
#
_symmetry.space_group_name_H-M   'P 1'
#
loop_
_entity.id
_entity.type
_entity.pdbx_description
1 polymer ?
#
loop_
_entity_poly.entity_id
_entity_poly.type
_entity_poly.pdbx_seq_one_letter_code
_entity_poly.pdbx_strand_id
1 'polypeptide(L)'
;MKPTDSTEFFALISNVYAFYRQDYSEFVGQVWWGAMQVFDLAAVSDALGRHAANPDAGQFLPKPADVVKMLQGSTQDSALLAWHKVDKAIREVGTYASVAFDDALIHRVVFEMGGWVSLGTKDESEWPFVKNEFVNRYRGYRGRSQVPEYPPLLIGIAETTNTRAGFQSQGPVLIGNADAARAVVDGGSDTPLVGYTRITGADMPQLARSSEPLRLIA
;
A
#
# COMPACT_ATOMS: atom_id res chain seq x y z
N MET A 1 12.20 3.18 17.09
CA MET A 1 13.34 3.63 17.92
C MET A 1 13.11 5.08 18.29
N LYS A 2 13.44 5.44 19.52
CA LYS A 2 13.36 6.82 20.02
C LYS A 2 14.67 7.55 19.72
N PRO A 3 14.69 8.89 19.65
CA PRO A 3 15.93 9.65 19.45
C PRO A 3 17.03 9.34 20.48
N THR A 4 16.65 8.95 21.70
CA THR A 4 17.54 8.50 22.76
C THR A 4 18.33 7.23 22.43
N ASP A 5 17.84 6.41 21.51
CA ASP A 5 18.43 5.13 21.14
C ASP A 5 19.57 5.30 20.12
N SER A 6 19.79 6.52 19.62
CA SER A 6 20.73 6.81 18.53
C SER A 6 22.19 6.47 18.87
N THR A 7 22.65 6.78 20.09
CA THR A 7 24.02 6.45 20.52
C THR A 7 24.26 4.95 20.53
N GLU A 8 23.34 4.18 21.09
CA GLU A 8 23.42 2.71 21.16
C GLU A 8 23.32 2.09 19.76
N PHE A 9 22.43 2.63 18.92
CA PHE A 9 22.29 2.20 17.53
C PHE A 9 23.57 2.41 16.71
N PHE A 10 24.18 3.59 16.75
CA PHE A 10 25.40 3.86 15.99
C PHE A 10 26.57 2.98 16.46
N ALA A 11 26.68 2.73 17.77
CA ALA A 11 27.66 1.79 18.31
C ALA A 11 27.42 0.36 17.80
N LEU A 12 26.17 -0.09 17.78
CA LEU A 12 25.79 -1.40 17.21
C LEU A 12 26.20 -1.52 15.74
N ILE A 13 25.85 -0.55 14.89
CA ILE A 13 26.21 -0.59 13.47
C ILE A 13 27.73 -0.52 13.28
N SER A 14 28.45 0.29 14.05
CA SER A 14 29.92 0.32 14.02
C SER A 14 30.51 -1.05 14.33
N ASN A 15 29.97 -1.78 15.32
CA ASN A 15 30.41 -3.13 15.67
C ASN A 15 30.12 -4.14 14.55
N VAL A 16 28.98 -4.01 13.87
CA VAL A 16 28.65 -4.85 12.69
C VAL A 16 29.66 -4.61 11.58
N TYR A 17 29.99 -3.35 11.26
CA TYR A 17 31.00 -3.02 10.25
C TYR A 17 32.38 -3.57 10.62
N ALA A 18 32.78 -3.45 11.89
CA ALA A 18 34.03 -4.01 12.40
C ALA A 18 34.07 -5.55 12.27
N PHE A 19 32.96 -6.24 12.58
CA PHE A 19 32.84 -7.69 12.42
C PHE A 19 33.09 -8.14 10.97
N TYR A 20 32.55 -7.39 10.01
CA TYR A 20 32.75 -7.63 8.57
C TYR A 20 34.03 -7.01 8.00
N ARG A 21 34.88 -6.40 8.83
CA ARG A 21 36.12 -5.70 8.43
C ARG A 21 35.88 -4.65 7.34
N GLN A 22 34.80 -3.89 7.47
CA GLN A 22 34.43 -2.79 6.57
C GLN A 22 34.55 -1.45 7.28
N ASP A 23 34.84 -0.39 6.51
CA ASP A 23 34.94 0.97 7.06
C ASP A 23 33.56 1.52 7.41
N TYR A 24 33.46 2.11 8.60
CA TYR A 24 32.27 2.82 9.06
C TYR A 24 32.48 4.33 8.91
N SER A 25 31.51 5.00 8.30
CA SER A 25 31.48 6.46 8.18
C SER A 25 30.20 7.03 8.79
N GLU A 26 30.23 8.32 9.13
CA GLU A 26 29.05 9.02 9.65
C GLU A 26 27.87 8.93 8.67
N PHE A 27 28.12 9.08 7.36
CA PHE A 27 27.09 8.94 6.33
C PHE A 27 26.43 7.55 6.36
N VAL A 28 27.23 6.49 6.48
CA VAL A 28 26.73 5.12 6.63
C VAL A 28 25.83 5.00 7.84
N GLY A 29 26.26 5.54 8.99
CA GLY A 29 25.45 5.61 10.20
C GLY A 29 24.09 6.24 9.95
N GLN A 30 24.07 7.43 9.32
CA GLN A 30 22.83 8.15 9.04
C GLN A 30 21.89 7.40 8.10
N VAL A 31 22.42 6.72 7.07
CA VAL A 31 21.61 5.88 6.17
C VAL A 31 20.94 4.73 6.94
N TRP A 32 21.70 4.07 7.82
CA TRP A 32 21.17 3.03 8.69
C TRP A 32 20.11 3.55 9.66
N TRP A 33 20.35 4.70 10.29
CA TRP A 33 19.41 5.32 11.21
C TRP A 33 18.09 5.66 10.53
N GLY A 34 18.15 6.31 9.36
CA GLY A 34 16.97 6.66 8.58
C GLY A 34 16.12 5.45 8.19
N ALA A 35 16.77 4.33 7.84
CA ALA A 35 16.08 3.08 7.48
C ALA A 35 15.49 2.34 8.69
N MET A 36 16.12 2.44 9.87
CA MET A 36 15.79 1.62 11.02
C MET A 36 14.93 2.31 12.08
N GLN A 37 14.85 3.65 12.08
CA GLN A 37 14.15 4.43 13.12
C GLN A 37 12.69 3.99 13.38
N VAL A 38 12.03 3.39 12.39
CA VAL A 38 10.65 2.87 12.49
C VAL A 38 10.53 1.57 13.30
N PHE A 39 11.64 0.86 13.56
CA PHE A 39 11.69 -0.40 14.30
C PHE A 39 12.21 -0.21 15.72
N ASP A 40 12.00 -1.20 16.59
CA ASP A 40 12.62 -1.23 17.92
C ASP A 40 14.10 -1.64 17.85
N LEU A 41 14.95 -1.02 18.68
CA LEU A 41 16.39 -1.29 18.68
C LEU A 41 16.69 -2.77 18.95
N ALA A 42 15.98 -3.37 19.90
CA ALA A 42 16.11 -4.79 20.24
C ALA A 42 15.80 -5.69 19.03
N ALA A 43 14.77 -5.36 18.25
CA ALA A 43 14.42 -6.11 17.04
C ALA A 43 15.49 -5.97 15.96
N VAL A 44 16.03 -4.77 15.77
CA VAL A 44 17.13 -4.53 14.82
C VAL A 44 18.40 -5.30 15.21
N SER A 45 18.76 -5.27 16.50
CA SER A 45 19.91 -6.01 17.02
C SER A 45 19.75 -7.52 16.82
N ASP A 46 18.58 -8.07 17.12
CA ASP A 46 18.26 -9.48 16.88
C ASP A 46 18.33 -9.84 15.38
N ALA A 47 17.78 -9.00 14.50
CA ALA A 47 17.81 -9.24 13.06
C ALA A 47 19.24 -9.24 12.50
N LEU A 48 20.09 -8.30 12.95
CA LEU A 48 21.51 -8.27 12.60
C LEU A 48 22.25 -9.53 13.09
N GLY A 49 21.96 -9.97 14.33
CA GLY A 49 22.51 -11.21 14.88
C GLY A 49 22.11 -12.45 14.08
N ARG A 50 20.82 -12.55 13.70
CA ARG A 50 20.32 -13.62 12.82
C ARG A 50 20.95 -13.60 11.44
N HIS A 51 21.20 -12.41 10.87
CA HIS A 51 21.91 -12.30 9.59
C HIS A 51 23.33 -12.83 9.70
N ALA A 52 24.07 -12.42 10.74
CA ALA A 52 25.45 -12.88 10.96
C ALA A 52 25.54 -14.41 11.17
N ALA A 53 24.51 -15.04 11.74
CA ALA A 53 24.43 -16.49 11.93
C ALA A 53 23.89 -17.25 10.70
N ASN A 54 23.48 -16.57 9.64
CA ASN A 54 22.93 -17.21 8.44
C ASN A 54 24.07 -17.78 7.57
N PRO A 55 24.14 -19.10 7.32
CA PRO A 55 25.23 -19.69 6.55
C PRO A 55 25.26 -19.28 5.06
N ASP A 56 24.11 -18.88 4.49
CA ASP A 56 23.99 -18.54 3.08
C ASP A 56 24.24 -17.04 2.82
N ALA A 57 23.70 -16.18 3.68
CA ALA A 57 23.74 -14.72 3.51
C ALA A 57 24.71 -14.00 4.46
N GLY A 58 25.03 -14.61 5.60
CA GLY A 58 25.78 -13.99 6.70
C GLY A 58 27.26 -13.79 6.43
N GLN A 59 27.79 -14.33 5.32
CA GLN A 59 29.17 -14.12 4.88
C GLN A 59 29.48 -12.68 4.45
N PHE A 60 28.45 -11.89 4.08
CA PHE A 60 28.60 -10.50 3.65
C PHE A 60 27.89 -9.54 4.61
N LEU A 61 28.45 -8.33 4.73
CA LEU A 61 27.84 -7.23 5.45
C LEU A 61 26.42 -6.98 4.87
N PRO A 62 25.36 -7.02 5.70
CA PRO A 62 24.01 -6.75 5.23
C PRO A 62 23.88 -5.30 4.78
N LYS A 63 23.03 -5.05 3.79
CA LYS A 63 22.53 -3.71 3.52
C LYS A 63 21.36 -3.42 4.47
N PRO A 64 21.05 -2.13 4.74
CA PRO A 64 19.85 -1.79 5.52
C PRO A 64 18.59 -2.49 5.00
N ALA A 65 18.42 -2.59 3.68
CA ALA A 65 17.27 -3.25 3.05
C ALA A 65 17.14 -4.75 3.39
N ASP A 66 18.26 -5.46 3.63
CA ASP A 66 18.23 -6.88 4.01
C ASP A 66 17.65 -7.04 5.41
N VAL A 67 18.02 -6.15 6.34
CA VAL A 67 17.49 -6.12 7.70
C VAL A 67 16.03 -5.66 7.71
N VAL A 68 15.66 -4.65 6.90
CA VAL A 68 14.24 -4.27 6.73
C VAL A 68 13.42 -5.48 6.27
N LYS A 69 13.91 -6.23 5.28
CA LYS A 69 13.24 -7.43 4.77
C LYS A 69 13.09 -8.50 5.86
N MET A 70 14.07 -8.67 6.74
CA MET A 70 13.99 -9.60 7.86
C MET A 70 13.00 -9.16 8.95
N LEU A 71 12.80 -7.86 9.12
CA LEU A 71 11.91 -7.29 10.13
C LEU A 71 10.46 -7.16 9.66
N GLN A 72 10.23 -6.73 8.41
CA GLN A 72 8.88 -6.50 7.86
C GLN A 72 8.40 -7.61 6.92
N GLY A 73 9.27 -8.56 6.56
CA GLY A 73 9.04 -9.44 5.41
C GLY A 73 9.29 -8.69 4.09
N SER A 74 9.15 -9.40 2.96
CA SER A 74 9.27 -8.75 1.66
C SER A 74 7.97 -8.03 1.26
N THR A 75 8.07 -7.11 0.29
CA THR A 75 6.87 -6.53 -0.33
C THR A 75 5.98 -7.60 -0.97
N GLN A 76 6.56 -8.74 -1.38
CA GLN A 76 5.80 -9.87 -1.93
C GLN A 76 5.01 -10.57 -0.83
N ASP A 77 5.60 -10.79 0.34
CA ASP A 77 4.93 -11.47 1.45
C ASP A 77 3.76 -10.63 1.97
N SER A 78 3.99 -9.32 2.16
CA SER A 78 2.91 -8.39 2.54
C SER A 78 1.79 -8.33 1.48
N ALA A 79 2.13 -8.30 0.19
CA ALA A 79 1.14 -8.33 -0.87
C ALA A 79 0.32 -9.64 -0.89
N LEU A 80 0.96 -10.79 -0.63
CA LEU A 80 0.26 -12.08 -0.55
C LEU A 80 -0.63 -12.18 0.68
N LEU A 81 -0.21 -11.63 1.83
CA LEU A 81 -1.05 -11.52 3.03
C LEU A 81 -2.26 -10.62 2.80
N ALA A 82 -2.05 -9.45 2.18
CA ALA A 82 -3.13 -8.54 1.79
C ALA A 82 -4.11 -9.21 0.83
N TRP A 83 -3.60 -9.92 -0.19
CA TRP A 83 -4.44 -10.69 -1.10
C TRP A 83 -5.23 -11.79 -0.38
N HIS A 84 -4.61 -12.50 0.57
CA HIS A 84 -5.29 -13.54 1.34
C HIS A 84 -6.49 -12.97 2.11
N LYS A 85 -6.36 -11.77 2.70
CA LYS A 85 -7.50 -11.09 3.34
C LYS A 85 -8.63 -10.82 2.34
N VAL A 86 -8.30 -10.32 1.15
CA VAL A 86 -9.27 -10.04 0.08
C VAL A 86 -9.98 -11.31 -0.40
N ASP A 87 -9.22 -12.38 -0.65
CA ASP A 87 -9.76 -13.68 -1.08
C ASP A 87 -10.70 -14.28 -0.06
N LYS A 88 -10.27 -14.34 1.20
CA LYS A 88 -11.09 -14.76 2.33
C LYS A 88 -12.37 -13.92 2.45
N ALA A 89 -12.23 -12.60 2.41
CA ALA A 89 -13.35 -11.68 2.52
C ALA A 89 -14.39 -11.90 1.42
N ILE A 90 -13.97 -12.09 0.17
CA ILE A 90 -14.91 -12.37 -0.92
C ILE A 90 -15.64 -13.69 -0.71
N ARG A 91 -14.91 -14.75 -0.34
CA ARG A 91 -15.48 -16.09 -0.20
C ARG A 91 -16.38 -16.23 1.03
N GLU A 92 -16.11 -15.50 2.11
CA GLU A 92 -16.83 -15.63 3.39
C GLU A 92 -17.89 -14.54 3.61
N VAL A 93 -17.61 -13.30 3.22
CA VAL A 93 -18.53 -12.14 3.40
C VAL A 93 -19.34 -11.88 2.13
N GLY A 94 -18.73 -12.05 0.96
CA GLY A 94 -19.31 -11.69 -0.33
C GLY A 94 -19.35 -10.18 -0.58
N THR A 95 -19.98 -9.78 -1.70
CA THR A 95 -19.99 -8.39 -2.18
C THR A 95 -21.28 -7.63 -1.87
N TYR A 96 -22.21 -8.25 -1.14
CA TYR A 96 -23.48 -7.63 -0.82
C TYR A 96 -23.33 -6.48 0.19
N ALA A 97 -22.55 -6.71 1.24
CA ALA A 97 -22.22 -5.70 2.24
C ALA A 97 -21.01 -4.85 1.83
N SER A 98 -20.99 -3.59 2.27
CA SER A 98 -19.79 -2.77 2.22
C SER A 98 -18.75 -3.28 3.21
N VAL A 99 -17.47 -3.15 2.88
CA VAL A 99 -16.37 -3.64 3.73
C VAL A 99 -15.31 -2.58 3.96
N ALA A 100 -14.58 -2.69 5.06
CA ALA A 100 -13.37 -1.92 5.34
C ALA A 100 -12.25 -2.83 5.85
N PHE A 101 -11.13 -2.85 5.17
CA PHE A 101 -9.93 -3.56 5.57
C PHE A 101 -9.05 -2.70 6.48
N ASP A 102 -8.26 -3.39 7.30
CA ASP A 102 -7.22 -2.80 8.16
C ASP A 102 -5.97 -2.27 7.44
N ASP A 103 -6.02 -2.19 6.10
CA ASP A 103 -4.93 -1.67 5.26
C ASP A 103 -5.50 -0.83 4.10
N ALA A 104 -5.18 0.46 4.12
CA ALA A 104 -5.58 1.43 3.09
C ALA A 104 -5.10 1.05 1.67
N LEU A 105 -3.97 0.34 1.54
CA LEU A 105 -3.51 -0.12 0.23
C LEU A 105 -4.42 -1.19 -0.36
N ILE A 106 -5.11 -1.98 0.46
CA ILE A 106 -6.13 -2.92 -0.03
C ILE A 106 -7.27 -2.14 -0.68
N HIS A 107 -7.78 -1.11 0.00
CA HIS A 107 -8.84 -0.25 -0.54
C HIS A 107 -8.43 0.38 -1.86
N ARG A 108 -7.22 0.95 -1.89
CA ARG A 108 -6.66 1.57 -3.07
C ARG A 108 -6.64 0.60 -4.26
N VAL A 109 -6.03 -0.57 -4.07
CA VAL A 109 -5.79 -1.52 -5.15
C VAL A 109 -7.11 -2.13 -5.63
N VAL A 110 -8.01 -2.50 -4.71
CA VAL A 110 -9.34 -3.03 -5.08
C VAL A 110 -10.13 -1.97 -5.86
N PHE A 111 -10.09 -0.71 -5.43
CA PHE A 111 -10.75 0.39 -6.14
C PHE A 111 -10.23 0.54 -7.58
N GLU A 112 -8.90 0.53 -7.77
CA GLU A 112 -8.30 0.59 -9.12
C GLU A 112 -8.65 -0.61 -10.01
N MET A 113 -8.88 -1.77 -9.40
CA MET A 113 -9.28 -2.99 -10.09
C MET A 113 -10.78 -3.06 -10.41
N GLY A 114 -11.51 -1.95 -10.22
CA GLY A 114 -12.95 -1.84 -10.53
C GLY A 114 -13.86 -1.92 -9.30
N GLY A 115 -13.30 -1.97 -8.10
CA GLY A 115 -14.03 -1.94 -6.84
C GLY A 115 -14.54 -3.31 -6.37
N TRP A 116 -15.15 -3.32 -5.19
CA TRP A 116 -15.51 -4.53 -4.46
C TRP A 116 -16.52 -5.41 -5.19
N VAL A 117 -17.60 -4.80 -5.68
CA VAL A 117 -18.65 -5.52 -6.42
C VAL A 117 -18.09 -6.17 -7.68
N SER A 118 -17.26 -5.44 -8.46
CA SER A 118 -16.64 -5.97 -9.67
C SER A 118 -15.67 -7.12 -9.41
N LEU A 119 -15.06 -7.17 -8.22
CA LEU A 119 -14.14 -8.24 -7.85
C LEU A 119 -14.91 -9.55 -7.60
N GLY A 120 -16.08 -9.48 -6.99
CA GLY A 120 -16.94 -10.65 -6.75
C GLY A 120 -17.68 -11.17 -7.97
N THR A 121 -17.63 -10.48 -9.12
CA THR A 121 -18.20 -11.00 -10.38
C THR A 121 -17.21 -11.85 -11.18
N LYS A 122 -15.95 -11.96 -10.72
CA LYS A 122 -14.90 -12.75 -11.37
C LYS A 122 -15.09 -14.24 -11.15
N ASP A 123 -14.76 -15.03 -12.16
CA ASP A 123 -14.82 -16.48 -12.05
C ASP A 123 -13.51 -17.09 -11.50
N GLU A 124 -13.56 -18.38 -11.14
CA GLU A 124 -12.40 -19.07 -10.56
C GLU A 124 -11.24 -19.21 -11.57
N SER A 125 -11.52 -19.14 -12.88
CA SER A 125 -10.49 -19.19 -13.93
C SER A 125 -9.74 -17.86 -14.08
N GLU A 126 -10.42 -16.74 -13.81
CA GLU A 126 -9.86 -15.40 -13.75
C GLU A 126 -9.08 -15.16 -12.45
N TRP A 127 -9.40 -15.89 -11.38
CA TRP A 127 -8.88 -15.67 -10.03
C TRP A 127 -7.34 -15.60 -9.92
N PRO A 128 -6.56 -16.46 -10.61
CA PRO A 128 -5.09 -16.34 -10.62
C PRO A 128 -4.59 -15.03 -11.25
N PHE A 129 -5.27 -14.52 -12.28
CA PHE A 129 -4.91 -13.26 -12.93
C PHE A 129 -5.23 -12.06 -12.04
N VAL A 130 -6.41 -12.09 -11.41
CA VAL A 130 -6.84 -11.09 -10.43
C VAL A 130 -5.84 -11.03 -9.27
N LYS A 131 -5.44 -12.18 -8.72
CA LYS A 131 -4.39 -12.27 -7.69
C LYS A 131 -3.09 -11.61 -8.15
N ASN A 132 -2.61 -11.95 -9.35
CA ASN A 132 -1.34 -11.44 -9.86
C ASN A 132 -1.39 -9.92 -10.09
N GLU A 133 -2.50 -9.40 -10.63
CA GLU A 133 -2.70 -7.96 -10.80
C GLU A 133 -2.71 -7.24 -9.44
N PHE A 134 -3.48 -7.75 -8.48
CA PHE A 134 -3.52 -7.20 -7.12
C PHE A 134 -2.14 -7.15 -6.48
N VAL A 135 -1.42 -8.29 -6.48
CA VAL A 135 -0.10 -8.41 -5.86
C VAL A 135 0.89 -7.44 -6.50
N ASN A 136 0.89 -7.31 -7.83
CA ASN A 136 1.78 -6.40 -8.54
C ASN A 136 1.50 -4.93 -8.21
N ARG A 137 0.22 -4.51 -8.20
CA ARG A 137 -0.19 -3.14 -7.84
C ARG A 137 0.14 -2.82 -6.39
N TYR A 138 -0.21 -3.72 -5.46
CA TYR A 138 0.07 -3.55 -4.03
C TYR A 138 1.57 -3.37 -3.78
N ARG A 139 2.41 -4.21 -4.40
CA ARG A 139 3.88 -4.09 -4.32
C ARG A 139 4.39 -2.75 -4.83
N GLY A 140 3.81 -2.25 -5.93
CA GLY A 140 4.17 -0.95 -6.48
C GLY A 140 3.92 0.21 -5.53
N TYR A 141 2.84 0.16 -4.75
CA TYR A 141 2.55 1.17 -3.71
C TYR A 141 3.43 0.97 -2.48
N ARG A 142 3.50 -0.26 -1.96
CA ARG A 142 4.27 -0.57 -0.77
C ARG A 142 5.75 -0.25 -0.94
N GLY A 143 6.33 -0.58 -2.10
CA GLY A 143 7.73 -0.30 -2.40
C GLY A 143 8.08 1.19 -2.46
N ARG A 144 7.10 2.07 -2.75
CA ARG A 144 7.28 3.52 -2.77
C ARG A 144 6.96 4.20 -1.45
N SER A 145 6.50 3.44 -0.43
CA SER A 145 6.01 3.97 0.84
C SER A 145 4.94 5.08 0.68
N GLN A 146 4.14 4.98 -0.38
CA GLN A 146 3.07 5.93 -0.68
C GLN A 146 1.73 5.34 -0.27
N VAL A 147 0.92 6.13 0.44
CA VAL A 147 -0.50 5.88 0.63
C VAL A 147 -1.25 6.89 -0.24
N PRO A 148 -1.53 6.58 -1.52
CA PRO A 148 -2.33 7.45 -2.38
C PRO A 148 -3.76 7.57 -1.83
N GLU A 149 -4.54 8.53 -2.33
CA GLU A 149 -5.97 8.63 -1.98
C GLU A 149 -6.70 7.30 -2.26
N TYR A 150 -7.58 6.92 -1.33
CA TYR A 150 -8.32 5.66 -1.35
C TYR A 150 -9.72 5.88 -0.78
N PRO A 151 -10.72 5.10 -1.23
CA PRO A 151 -12.06 5.21 -0.70
C PRO A 151 -12.10 4.71 0.75
N PRO A 152 -12.82 5.39 1.67
CA PRO A 152 -12.93 4.97 3.06
C PRO A 152 -13.62 3.61 3.19
N LEU A 153 -14.55 3.30 2.28
CA LEU A 153 -15.28 2.03 2.23
C LEU A 153 -15.22 1.43 0.83
N LEU A 154 -15.13 0.10 0.80
CA LEU A 154 -15.34 -0.69 -0.39
C LEU A 154 -16.84 -1.02 -0.49
N ILE A 155 -17.55 -0.18 -1.24
CA ILE A 155 -19.02 -0.15 -1.30
C ILE A 155 -19.59 -1.46 -1.88
N GLY A 156 -20.54 -2.05 -1.15
CA GLY A 156 -21.29 -3.24 -1.55
C GLY A 156 -22.58 -2.94 -2.33
N ILE A 157 -23.24 -4.00 -2.77
CA ILE A 157 -24.49 -3.93 -3.57
C ILE A 157 -25.63 -3.27 -2.76
N ALA A 158 -25.77 -3.62 -1.48
CA ALA A 158 -26.85 -3.12 -0.63
C ALA A 158 -26.75 -1.60 -0.42
N GLU A 159 -25.56 -1.12 -0.09
CA GLU A 159 -25.27 0.30 0.11
C GLU A 159 -25.59 1.13 -1.15
N THR A 160 -25.14 0.65 -2.31
CA THR A 160 -25.40 1.31 -3.60
C THR A 160 -26.91 1.45 -3.86
N THR A 161 -27.68 0.42 -3.52
CA THR A 161 -29.13 0.37 -3.76
C THR A 161 -29.89 1.23 -2.75
N ASN A 162 -29.57 1.10 -1.47
CA ASN A 162 -30.23 1.81 -0.38
C ASN A 162 -29.99 3.32 -0.46
N THR A 163 -28.74 3.74 -0.68
CA THR A 163 -28.42 5.16 -0.83
C THR A 163 -29.15 5.78 -2.02
N ARG A 164 -29.26 5.08 -3.16
CA ARG A 164 -30.04 5.55 -4.32
C ARG A 164 -31.54 5.67 -4.04
N ALA A 165 -32.07 4.79 -3.19
CA ALA A 165 -33.48 4.76 -2.81
C ALA A 165 -33.80 5.61 -1.56
N GLY A 166 -32.80 6.24 -0.93
CA GLY A 166 -32.96 7.04 0.29
C GLY A 166 -33.16 6.23 1.57
N PHE A 167 -32.86 4.93 1.55
CA PHE A 167 -32.94 4.06 2.73
C PHE A 167 -31.64 4.05 3.53
N GLN A 168 -31.74 3.74 4.83
CA GLN A 168 -30.56 3.54 5.67
C GLN A 168 -29.80 2.28 5.26
N SER A 169 -28.48 2.40 5.14
CA SER A 169 -27.60 1.27 4.86
C SER A 169 -27.13 0.60 6.15
N GLN A 170 -26.85 -0.71 6.06
CA GLN A 170 -26.23 -1.46 7.14
C GLN A 170 -24.77 -1.05 7.29
N GLY A 171 -24.24 -1.11 8.52
CA GLY A 171 -22.85 -0.78 8.78
C GLY A 171 -21.87 -1.71 8.03
N PRO A 172 -20.66 -1.23 7.70
CA PRO A 172 -19.68 -2.01 6.96
C PRO A 172 -19.11 -3.15 7.80
N VAL A 173 -18.68 -4.22 7.14
CA VAL A 173 -17.91 -5.29 7.78
C VAL A 173 -16.45 -4.89 7.87
N LEU A 174 -15.89 -4.87 9.08
CA LEU A 174 -14.47 -4.60 9.30
C LEU A 174 -13.66 -5.89 9.15
N ILE A 175 -12.61 -5.86 8.34
CA ILE A 175 -11.81 -7.04 7.97
C ILE A 175 -10.38 -6.88 8.47
N GLY A 176 -9.94 -7.84 9.27
CA GLY A 176 -8.64 -7.81 9.95
C GLY A 176 -8.74 -7.16 11.33
N ASN A 177 -7.79 -6.29 11.68
CA ASN A 177 -7.84 -5.55 12.94
C ASN A 177 -8.91 -4.44 12.88
N ALA A 178 -9.92 -4.52 13.75
CA ALA A 178 -11.06 -3.60 13.74
C ALA A 178 -10.69 -2.13 14.00
N ASP A 179 -9.74 -1.86 14.89
CA ASP A 179 -9.33 -0.48 15.20
C ASP A 179 -8.54 0.13 14.05
N ALA A 180 -7.65 -0.66 13.42
CA ALA A 180 -6.92 -0.24 12.23
C ALA A 180 -7.88 -0.04 11.03
N ALA A 181 -8.86 -0.93 10.83
CA ALA A 181 -9.88 -0.76 9.80
C ALA A 181 -10.68 0.52 10.01
N ARG A 182 -11.04 0.86 11.25
CA ARG A 182 -11.70 2.11 11.58
C ARG A 182 -10.82 3.32 11.28
N ALA A 183 -9.53 3.27 11.60
CA ALA A 183 -8.59 4.32 11.23
C ALA A 183 -8.45 4.48 9.70
N VAL A 184 -8.55 3.39 8.94
CA VAL A 184 -8.61 3.43 7.46
C VAL A 184 -9.90 4.12 6.99
N VAL A 185 -11.05 3.82 7.59
CA VAL A 185 -12.32 4.53 7.27
C VAL A 185 -12.16 6.03 7.53
N ASP A 186 -11.64 6.41 8.70
CA ASP A 186 -11.50 7.82 9.10
C ASP A 186 -10.48 8.58 8.23
N GLY A 187 -9.48 7.88 7.68
CA GLY A 187 -8.43 8.46 6.84
C GLY A 187 -8.70 8.42 5.34
N GLY A 188 -9.80 7.81 4.89
CA GLY A 188 -10.18 7.71 3.49
C GLY A 188 -10.68 9.04 2.90
N SER A 189 -10.73 9.11 1.58
CA SER A 189 -11.20 10.29 0.83
C SER A 189 -12.16 9.89 -0.28
N ASP A 190 -13.24 10.65 -0.45
CA ASP A 190 -14.16 10.54 -1.59
C ASP A 190 -13.71 11.38 -2.80
N THR A 191 -12.50 11.95 -2.73
CA THR A 191 -11.97 12.80 -3.81
C THR A 191 -11.71 11.95 -5.06
N PRO A 192 -12.25 12.35 -6.23
CA PRO A 192 -11.93 11.68 -7.48
C PRO A 192 -10.44 11.83 -7.80
N LEU A 193 -9.76 10.69 -7.90
CA LEU A 193 -8.31 10.61 -8.20
C LEU A 193 -7.89 11.24 -9.51
N VAL A 194 -8.84 11.33 -10.43
CA VAL A 194 -8.68 12.03 -11.69
C VAL A 194 -9.70 13.16 -11.68
N GLY A 195 -9.22 14.39 -11.88
CA GLY A 195 -10.08 15.54 -12.05
C GLY A 195 -10.86 15.43 -13.36
N TYR A 196 -12.13 15.05 -13.28
CA TYR A 196 -13.01 15.05 -14.44
C TYR A 196 -13.67 16.43 -14.56
N THR A 197 -13.32 17.18 -15.62
CA THR A 197 -14.02 18.42 -15.95
C THR A 197 -15.08 18.10 -17.00
N ARG A 198 -16.36 18.19 -16.61
CA ARG A 198 -17.47 18.03 -17.55
C ARG A 198 -17.76 19.37 -18.22
N ILE A 199 -17.50 19.46 -19.52
CA ILE A 199 -17.85 20.62 -20.32
C ILE A 199 -19.35 20.59 -20.59
N THR A 200 -20.02 21.71 -20.34
CA THR A 200 -21.46 21.82 -20.57
C THR A 200 -21.74 22.10 -22.05
N GLY A 201 -22.98 21.86 -22.49
CA GLY A 201 -23.39 22.18 -23.87
C GLY A 201 -23.17 23.65 -24.26
N ALA A 202 -23.16 24.57 -23.28
CA ALA A 202 -22.89 26.00 -23.49
C ALA A 202 -21.41 26.30 -23.74
N ASP A 203 -20.50 25.46 -23.25
CA ASP A 203 -19.04 25.63 -23.37
C ASP A 203 -18.46 24.90 -24.60
N MET A 204 -19.25 24.03 -25.24
CA MET A 204 -18.88 23.29 -26.46
C MET A 204 -18.40 24.19 -27.63
N PRO A 205 -18.99 25.37 -27.89
CA PRO A 205 -18.51 26.25 -28.96
C PRO A 205 -17.13 26.87 -28.70
N GLN A 206 -16.71 26.96 -27.43
CA GLN A 206 -15.41 27.55 -27.04
C GLN A 206 -14.26 26.57 -27.30
N LEU A 207 -14.52 25.26 -27.23
CA LEU A 207 -13.59 24.21 -27.64
C LEU A 207 -13.30 24.17 -29.14
N ALA A 208 -14.29 24.51 -29.97
CA ALA A 208 -14.20 24.39 -31.43
C ALA A 208 -13.43 25.53 -32.12
N ARG A 209 -13.07 26.60 -31.40
CA ARG A 209 -12.46 27.83 -31.97
C ARG A 209 -10.93 27.86 -31.97
N SER A 210 -10.26 26.77 -31.58
CA SER A 210 -8.79 26.70 -31.55
C SER A 210 -8.14 26.23 -32.86
N SER A 211 -8.90 25.99 -33.93
CA SER A 211 -8.36 25.78 -35.27
C SER A 211 -8.47 27.07 -36.10
N GLU A 212 -7.44 27.92 -36.02
CA GLU A 212 -7.24 29.00 -37.00
C GLU A 212 -7.21 28.41 -38.43
N PRO A 213 -7.95 28.99 -39.40
CA PRO A 213 -7.82 28.55 -40.79
C PRO A 213 -6.44 28.96 -41.32
N LEU A 214 -5.70 28.00 -41.87
CA LEU A 214 -4.45 28.23 -42.60
C LEU A 214 -4.65 29.37 -43.61
N ARG A 215 -4.00 30.51 -43.38
CA ARG A 215 -3.90 31.57 -44.39
C ARG A 215 -3.14 30.99 -45.58
N LEU A 216 -3.82 30.80 -46.70
CA LEU A 216 -3.16 30.57 -47.99
C LEU A 216 -2.33 31.83 -48.30
N ILE A 217 -1.01 31.68 -48.32
CA ILE A 217 -0.11 32.69 -48.87
C ILE A 217 -0.21 32.56 -50.40
N ALA A 218 -0.56 33.66 -51.06
CA ALA A 218 -0.67 33.81 -52.51
C ALA A 218 0.68 33.70 -53.22
#